data_AF-A0A537YS07-F1
#
_entry.id   AF-A0A537YS07-F1
#
_cell.length_a   1.000
_cell.length_b   1.000
_cell.length_c   1.000
_cell.angle_alpha   90.00
_cell.angle_beta   90.00
_cell.angle_gamma   90.00
#
_symmetry.space_group_name_H-M   'P 1'
#
loop_
_entity.id
_entity.type
_entity.pdbx_description
1 polymer ?
#
loop_
_entity_poly.entity_id
_entity_poly.type
_entity_poly.pdbx_seq_one_letter_code
_entity_poly.pdbx_strand_id
1 'polypeptide(L)'
;MDAELFLRDLEAKPEWLRSLADGLDAAPVWGAVPPGTRRVVLIGMGSSRYAAAVIAARLRASGVHAVAEYASAEAATPGGAGTVAIGISASGKT
;
A
#
# COMPACT_ATOMS: atom_id res chain seq x y z
N MET A 1 2.67 -24.24 -1.07
CA MET A 1 1.65 -23.48 -1.82
C MET A 1 0.51 -24.43 -2.09
N ASP A 2 -0.71 -24.05 -1.75
CA ASP A 2 -1.91 -24.86 -1.95
C ASP A 2 -2.72 -24.27 -3.11
N ALA A 3 -2.91 -25.06 -4.17
CA ALA A 3 -3.56 -24.61 -5.39
C ALA A 3 -5.07 -24.36 -5.18
N GLU A 4 -5.70 -25.11 -4.30
CA GLU A 4 -7.14 -24.96 -4.02
C GLU A 4 -7.39 -23.68 -3.22
N LEU A 5 -6.57 -23.43 -2.20
CA LEU A 5 -6.65 -22.16 -1.46
C LEU A 5 -6.36 -20.96 -2.38
N PHE A 6 -5.38 -21.08 -3.28
CA PHE A 6 -5.10 -20.01 -4.24
C PHE A 6 -6.27 -19.76 -5.20
N LEU A 7 -6.94 -20.82 -5.70
CA LEU A 7 -8.12 -20.67 -6.54
C LEU A 7 -9.26 -19.94 -5.79
N ARG A 8 -9.50 -20.32 -4.53
CA ARG A 8 -10.52 -19.66 -3.68
C ARG A 8 -10.22 -18.18 -3.50
N ASP A 9 -8.95 -17.80 -3.29
CA ASP A 9 -8.55 -16.39 -3.20
C ASP A 9 -8.84 -15.61 -4.50
N LEU A 10 -8.60 -16.23 -5.66
CA LEU A 10 -8.89 -15.61 -6.96
C LEU A 10 -10.40 -15.42 -7.18
N GLU A 11 -11.20 -16.43 -6.85
CA GLU A 11 -12.66 -16.40 -6.99
C GLU A 11 -13.32 -15.39 -6.04
N ALA A 12 -12.78 -15.22 -4.83
CA ALA A 12 -13.28 -14.27 -3.85
C ALA A 12 -12.94 -12.79 -4.19
N LYS A 13 -11.91 -12.56 -5.01
CA LYS A 13 -11.37 -11.21 -5.28
C LYS A 13 -12.41 -10.18 -5.74
N PRO A 14 -13.37 -10.48 -6.65
CA PRO A 14 -14.37 -9.50 -7.06
C PRO A 14 -15.28 -9.05 -5.91
N GLU A 15 -15.64 -9.95 -5.00
CA GLU A 15 -16.44 -9.63 -3.82
C GLU A 15 -15.66 -8.73 -2.86
N TRP A 16 -14.41 -9.08 -2.57
CA TRP A 16 -13.53 -8.25 -1.73
C TRP A 16 -13.36 -6.84 -2.28
N LEU A 17 -13.19 -6.69 -3.60
CA LEU A 17 -13.03 -5.38 -4.22
C LEU A 17 -14.32 -4.55 -4.18
N ARG A 18 -15.49 -5.18 -4.33
CA ARG A 18 -16.79 -4.50 -4.17
C ARG A 18 -17.00 -4.05 -2.73
N SER A 19 -16.79 -4.93 -1.76
CA SER A 19 -16.92 -4.59 -0.35
C SER A 19 -15.96 -3.47 0.07
N LEU A 20 -14.73 -3.46 -0.47
CA LEU A 20 -13.80 -2.36 -0.26
C LEU A 20 -14.32 -1.05 -0.84
N ALA A 21 -14.85 -1.06 -2.06
CA ALA A 21 -15.43 0.12 -2.69
C ALA A 21 -16.62 0.67 -1.89
N ASP A 22 -17.56 -0.20 -1.51
CA ASP A 22 -18.73 0.16 -0.70
C ASP A 22 -18.31 0.79 0.65
N GLY A 23 -17.28 0.22 1.29
CA GLY A 23 -16.73 0.75 2.54
C GLY A 23 -16.08 2.13 2.39
N LEU A 24 -15.34 2.36 1.29
CA LEU A 24 -14.74 3.66 0.98
C LEU A 24 -15.76 4.74 0.65
N ASP A 25 -16.86 4.38 -0.01
CA ASP A 25 -17.96 5.29 -0.31
C ASP A 25 -18.75 5.66 0.96
N ALA A 26 -18.96 4.70 1.86
CA ALA A 26 -19.67 4.93 3.12
C ALA A 26 -18.83 5.75 4.14
N ALA A 27 -17.52 5.52 4.19
CA ALA A 27 -16.61 6.20 5.12
C ALA A 27 -15.30 6.57 4.43
N PRO A 28 -15.26 7.72 3.71
CA PRO A 28 -14.07 8.15 2.99
C PRO A 28 -12.86 8.38 3.92
N VAL A 29 -11.75 7.71 3.64
CA VAL A 29 -10.49 7.82 4.42
C VAL A 29 -9.48 8.80 3.81
N TRP A 30 -9.90 9.62 2.83
CA TRP A 30 -9.01 10.44 1.99
C TRP A 30 -8.21 11.50 2.78
N GLY A 31 -8.66 11.87 3.98
CA GLY A 31 -7.95 12.81 4.87
C GLY A 31 -6.81 12.21 5.69
N ALA A 32 -6.54 10.91 5.57
CA ALA A 32 -5.50 10.23 6.37
C ALA A 32 -4.07 10.69 6.03
N VAL A 33 -3.85 11.34 4.89
CA VAL A 33 -2.55 11.92 4.51
C VAL A 33 -2.47 13.36 5.01
N PRO A 34 -1.53 13.68 5.93
CA PRO A 34 -1.39 15.04 6.45
C PRO A 34 -1.14 16.08 5.35
N PRO A 35 -1.77 17.27 5.44
CA PRO A 35 -1.43 18.41 4.61
C PRO A 35 0.07 18.73 4.68
N GLY A 36 0.66 19.12 3.55
CA GLY A 36 2.10 19.40 3.49
C GLY A 36 2.99 18.16 3.29
N THR A 37 2.40 16.97 3.10
CA THR A 37 3.13 15.77 2.66
C THR A 37 3.82 16.05 1.32
N ARG A 38 5.14 15.95 1.32
CA ARG A 38 6.00 16.13 0.14
C ARG A 38 6.55 14.80 -0.39
N ARG A 39 6.53 13.75 0.42
CA ARG A 39 7.04 12.42 0.08
C ARG A 39 6.22 11.33 0.74
N VAL A 40 5.91 10.28 -0.03
CA VAL A 40 5.27 9.05 0.47
C VAL A 40 6.27 7.89 0.38
N VAL A 41 6.49 7.19 1.49
CA VAL A 41 7.35 6.00 1.57
C VAL A 41 6.45 4.79 1.82
N LEU A 42 6.33 3.91 0.83
CA LEU A 42 5.51 2.70 0.89
C LEU A 42 6.41 1.51 1.28
N ILE A 43 6.18 0.93 2.43
CA ILE A 43 7.07 -0.07 3.05
C ILE A 43 6.34 -1.41 3.09
N GLY A 44 6.99 -2.48 2.65
CA GLY A 44 6.42 -3.82 2.77
C GLY A 44 7.45 -4.92 2.52
N MET A 45 6.99 -6.16 2.62
CA MET A 45 7.76 -7.36 2.28
C MET A 45 7.01 -8.23 1.26
N GLY A 46 7.73 -9.05 0.51
CA GLY A 46 7.14 -10.00 -0.45
C GLY A 46 6.11 -9.35 -1.38
N SER A 47 4.89 -9.90 -1.41
CA SER A 47 3.78 -9.40 -2.23
C SER A 47 3.31 -7.99 -1.81
N SER A 48 3.41 -7.63 -0.54
CA SER A 48 3.11 -6.26 -0.09
C SER A 48 4.10 -5.24 -0.66
N ARG A 49 5.38 -5.58 -0.76
CA ARG A 49 6.39 -4.73 -1.42
C ARG A 49 6.11 -4.59 -2.91
N TYR A 50 5.65 -5.66 -3.55
CA TYR A 50 5.21 -5.60 -4.93
C TYR A 50 4.04 -4.61 -5.11
N ALA A 51 3.01 -4.70 -4.26
CA ALA A 51 1.90 -3.76 -4.26
C ALA A 51 2.35 -2.30 -4.01
N ALA A 52 3.28 -2.09 -3.05
CA ALA A 52 3.91 -0.80 -2.80
C ALA A 52 4.54 -0.21 -4.08
N ALA A 53 5.27 -1.01 -4.84
CA ALA A 53 5.94 -0.56 -6.05
C ALA A 53 4.95 -0.15 -7.16
N VAL A 54 3.84 -0.89 -7.32
CA VAL A 54 2.78 -0.54 -8.27
C VAL A 54 2.15 0.80 -7.91
N ILE A 55 1.80 1.00 -6.63
CA ILE A 55 1.21 2.27 -6.17
C ILE A 55 2.21 3.41 -6.26
N ALA A 56 3.47 3.20 -5.87
CA ALA A 56 4.50 4.22 -5.98
C ALA A 56 4.68 4.69 -7.44
N ALA A 57 4.61 3.77 -8.42
CA ALA A 57 4.66 4.12 -9.83
C ALA A 57 3.47 4.98 -10.28
N ARG A 58 2.26 4.63 -9.84
CA ARG A 58 1.04 5.40 -10.13
C ARG A 58 1.08 6.80 -9.51
N LEU A 59 1.51 6.92 -8.26
CA LEU A 59 1.68 8.20 -7.58
C LEU A 59 2.72 9.09 -8.28
N ARG A 60 3.86 8.51 -8.68
CA ARG A 60 4.86 9.25 -9.47
C ARG A 60 4.30 9.72 -10.80
N ALA A 61 3.50 8.89 -11.48
CA ALA A 61 2.84 9.27 -12.74
C ALA A 61 1.85 10.43 -12.56
N SER A 62 1.29 10.62 -11.35
CA SER A 62 0.45 11.77 -11.00
C SER A 62 1.23 12.93 -10.35
N GLY A 63 2.56 12.95 -10.45
CA GLY A 63 3.39 14.03 -9.91
C GLY A 63 3.66 13.98 -8.40
N VAL A 64 3.26 12.91 -7.72
CA VAL A 64 3.50 12.72 -6.28
C VAL A 64 4.83 12.00 -6.08
N HIS A 65 5.71 12.56 -5.25
CA HIS A 65 6.96 11.90 -4.90
C HIS A 65 6.70 10.68 -4.01
N ALA A 66 6.83 9.49 -4.59
CA ALA A 66 6.61 8.23 -3.89
C ALA A 66 7.74 7.21 -4.14
N VAL A 67 8.15 6.52 -3.07
CA VAL A 67 9.14 5.45 -3.09
C VAL A 67 8.55 4.17 -2.51
N ALA A 68 9.07 3.01 -2.95
CA ALA A 68 8.68 1.71 -2.43
C ALA A 68 9.91 0.99 -1.89
N GLU A 69 9.88 0.62 -0.61
CA GLU A 69 11.02 0.06 0.11
C GLU A 69 10.69 -1.34 0.65
N TYR A 70 11.72 -2.17 0.76
CA TYR A 70 11.64 -3.38 1.56
C TYR A 70 11.61 -2.99 3.03
N ALA A 71 10.75 -3.61 3.83
CA ALA A 71 10.74 -3.40 5.28
C ALA A 71 12.06 -3.85 5.94
N SER A 72 12.79 -4.76 5.30
CA SER A 72 14.11 -5.25 5.73
C SER A 72 15.29 -4.47 5.12
N ALA A 73 15.07 -3.31 4.52
CA ALA A 73 16.15 -2.54 3.93
C ALA A 73 17.13 -2.04 5.00
N GLU A 74 18.44 -2.25 4.78
CA GLU A 74 19.49 -1.80 5.70
C GLU A 74 19.56 -0.27 5.79
N ALA A 75 19.33 0.41 4.65
CA ALA A 75 19.19 1.85 4.57
C ALA A 75 17.77 2.20 4.14
N ALA A 76 17.15 3.10 4.88
CA ALA A 76 15.80 3.60 4.61
C ALA A 76 15.83 5.03 4.08
N THR A 77 14.79 5.41 3.34
CA THR A 77 14.57 6.81 2.97
C THR A 77 14.53 7.67 4.23
N PRO A 78 15.30 8.79 4.30
CA PRO A 78 15.26 9.68 5.45
C PRO A 78 13.85 10.21 5.74
N GLY A 79 13.46 10.17 7.01
CA GLY A 79 12.22 10.76 7.50
C GLY A 79 12.23 12.29 7.51
N GLY A 80 11.19 12.89 8.10
CA GLY A 80 11.08 14.33 8.29
C GLY A 80 9.64 14.83 8.21
N ALA A 81 9.43 16.11 8.54
CA ALA A 81 8.10 16.72 8.69
C ALA A 81 7.24 16.72 7.39
N GLY A 82 7.83 16.42 6.22
CA GLY A 82 7.11 16.28 4.95
C GLY A 82 7.00 14.85 4.43
N THR A 83 7.36 13.85 5.23
CA THR A 83 7.39 12.45 4.81
C THR A 83 6.31 11.66 5.54
N VAL A 84 5.50 10.93 4.79
CA VAL A 84 4.55 9.94 5.31
C VAL A 84 5.05 8.54 4.97
N ALA A 85 5.13 7.67 5.96
CA ALA A 85 5.42 6.25 5.78
C ALA A 85 4.14 5.43 5.90
N ILE A 86 3.92 4.53 4.94
CA ILE A 86 2.76 3.63 4.88
C ILE A 86 3.27 2.19 4.88
N GLY A 87 3.08 1.49 6.00
CA GLY A 87 3.36 0.06 6.11
C GLY A 87 2.25 -0.76 5.46
N ILE A 88 2.62 -1.73 4.61
CA ILE A 88 1.70 -2.60 3.89
C ILE A 88 1.94 -4.04 4.32
N SER A 89 0.95 -4.64 4.96
CA SER A 89 0.98 -6.03 5.41
C SER A 89 -0.41 -6.64 5.27
N ALA A 90 -0.51 -7.79 4.61
CA ALA A 90 -1.75 -8.55 4.55
C ALA A 90 -2.14 -9.12 5.92
N SER A 91 -1.16 -9.47 6.77
CA SER A 91 -1.40 -10.04 8.10
C SER A 91 -1.46 -8.98 9.20
N GLY A 92 -0.97 -7.77 8.94
CA GLY A 92 -0.79 -6.71 9.95
C GLY A 92 0.31 -6.98 10.97
N LYS A 93 1.13 -8.02 10.78
CA LYS A 93 2.13 -8.49 11.76
C LYS A 93 3.56 -8.56 11.23
N THR A 94 3.76 -8.21 9.97
CA THR A 94 5.09 -8.17 9.31
C THR A 94 5.62 -6.75 9.28
#